data_AF-A0A1J4JV79-F1
#
_entry.id   AF-A0A1J4JV79-F1
#
_cell.length_a   1.000
_cell.length_b   1.000
_cell.length_c   1.000
_cell.angle_alpha   90.00
_cell.angle_beta   90.00
_cell.angle_gamma   90.00
#
_symmetry.space_group_name_H-M   'P 1'
#
loop_
_entity.id
_entity.type
_entity.pdbx_description
1 polymer ?
#
loop_
_entity_poly.entity_id
_entity_poly.type
_entity_poly.pdbx_seq_one_letter_code
_entity_poly.pdbx_strand_id
1 'polypeptide(L)'
;MSIGDFDYKKFIESLGDATWKVEVTNVFRMFDKECEGVLPREIACHAIKLFGINGEDHFHFAKKVISAQTFIDAVQKERDNNIRDSMKRWKYIFSLIAGPGNDTITVDKIQDFFTMFGHTPELKFCEDFIDEFDRVNISKTCISMDDWLMFCRTHRVNF
;
A
#
# COMPACT_ATOMS: atom_id res chain seq x y z
N MET A 1 -31.98 4.88 -17.84
CA MET A 1 -30.79 5.68 -18.19
C MET A 1 -29.60 4.92 -17.64
N SER A 2 -28.74 4.35 -18.48
CA SER A 2 -27.48 3.79 -18.00
C SER A 2 -26.58 4.94 -17.57
N ILE A 3 -26.19 4.96 -16.31
CA ILE A 3 -25.16 5.82 -15.76
C ILE A 3 -23.87 5.48 -16.51
N GLY A 4 -23.14 6.49 -16.98
CA GLY A 4 -22.00 6.29 -17.88
C GLY A 4 -20.87 5.55 -17.19
N ASP A 5 -20.42 4.44 -17.78
CA ASP A 5 -19.25 3.68 -17.34
C ASP A 5 -18.02 4.61 -17.27
N PHE A 6 -17.43 4.75 -16.08
CA PHE A 6 -16.18 5.46 -15.91
C PHE A 6 -15.05 4.71 -16.64
N ASP A 7 -14.42 5.39 -17.59
CA ASP A 7 -13.35 4.80 -18.40
C ASP A 7 -12.03 4.80 -17.63
N TYR A 8 -11.83 3.75 -16.83
CA TYR A 8 -10.60 3.54 -16.06
C TYR A 8 -9.34 3.52 -16.92
N LYS A 9 -9.45 3.07 -18.18
CA LYS A 9 -8.30 3.03 -19.09
C LYS A 9 -7.85 4.44 -19.43
N LYS A 10 -8.77 5.31 -19.88
CA LYS A 10 -8.46 6.73 -20.14
C LYS A 10 -8.03 7.47 -18.88
N PHE A 11 -8.65 7.17 -17.74
CA PHE A 11 -8.26 7.78 -16.48
C PHE A 11 -6.81 7.44 -16.13
N ILE A 12 -6.41 6.17 -16.21
CA ILE A 12 -5.02 5.74 -15.98
C ILE A 12 -4.05 6.43 -16.94
N GLU A 13 -4.39 6.52 -18.24
CA GLU A 13 -3.57 7.23 -19.24
C GLU A 13 -3.36 8.72 -18.87
N SER A 14 -4.29 9.33 -18.13
CA SER A 14 -4.19 10.73 -17.69
C SER A 14 -3.32 10.95 -16.45
N LEU A 15 -3.00 9.91 -15.67
CA LEU A 15 -2.27 10.03 -14.40
C LEU A 15 -0.75 10.27 -14.56
N GLY A 16 -0.25 10.21 -15.80
CA GLY A 16 1.18 10.30 -16.15
C GLY A 16 1.96 9.00 -15.87
N ASP A 17 3.27 9.02 -16.16
CA ASP A 17 4.17 7.85 -16.07
C ASP A 17 4.57 7.48 -14.62
N ALA A 18 3.60 7.39 -13.72
CA ALA A 18 3.81 6.96 -12.35
C ALA A 18 3.16 5.59 -12.12
N THR A 19 3.93 4.51 -12.25
CA THR A 19 3.47 3.11 -12.08
C THR A 19 2.65 2.91 -10.81
N TRP A 20 3.07 3.52 -9.69
CA TRP A 20 2.36 3.40 -8.41
C TRP A 20 0.94 4.00 -8.43
N LYS A 21 0.66 5.02 -9.26
CA LYS A 21 -0.70 5.57 -9.39
C LYS A 21 -1.62 4.59 -10.10
N VAL A 22 -1.09 3.84 -11.06
CA VAL A 22 -1.82 2.76 -11.76
C VAL A 22 -2.21 1.67 -10.78
N GLU A 23 -1.28 1.26 -9.92
CA GLU A 23 -1.52 0.26 -8.87
C GLU A 23 -2.60 0.72 -7.88
N VAL A 24 -2.52 1.96 -7.40
CA VAL A 24 -3.54 2.55 -6.51
C VAL A 24 -4.92 2.59 -7.20
N THR A 25 -4.95 2.92 -8.49
CA THR A 25 -6.18 2.92 -9.29
C THR A 25 -6.76 1.52 -9.44
N ASN A 26 -5.92 0.51 -9.63
CA ASN A 26 -6.36 -0.88 -9.72
C ASN A 26 -6.99 -1.35 -8.40
N VAL A 27 -6.38 -1.02 -7.26
CA VAL A 27 -6.98 -1.31 -5.95
C VAL A 27 -8.31 -0.60 -5.78
N PHE A 28 -8.42 0.68 -6.13
CA PHE A 28 -9.71 1.40 -6.08
C PHE A 28 -10.78 0.68 -6.93
N ARG A 29 -10.41 0.30 -8.15
CA ARG A 29 -11.30 -0.40 -9.09
C ARG A 29 -11.79 -1.76 -8.57
N MET A 30 -11.03 -2.45 -7.73
CA MET A 30 -11.49 -3.71 -7.11
C MET A 30 -12.73 -3.52 -6.24
N PHE A 31 -12.93 -2.32 -5.69
CA PHE A 31 -14.08 -1.99 -4.86
C PHE A 31 -15.21 -1.29 -5.64
N ASP A 32 -14.90 -0.67 -6.79
CA ASP A 32 -15.87 0.04 -7.64
C ASP A 32 -16.50 -0.92 -8.65
N LYS A 33 -17.37 -1.80 -8.14
CA LYS A 33 -18.00 -2.88 -8.92
C LYS A 33 -18.86 -2.37 -10.07
N GLU A 34 -19.50 -1.21 -9.88
CA GLU A 34 -20.38 -0.59 -10.86
C GLU A 34 -19.59 0.28 -11.87
N CYS A 35 -18.28 0.40 -11.70
CA CYS A 35 -17.41 1.21 -12.54
C CYS A 35 -17.90 2.67 -12.67
N GLU A 36 -18.33 3.29 -11.57
CA GLU A 36 -18.81 4.69 -11.56
C GLU A 36 -17.69 5.70 -11.33
N GLY A 37 -16.46 5.25 -11.04
CA GLY A 37 -15.32 6.10 -10.69
C GLY A 37 -15.41 6.69 -9.28
N VAL A 38 -16.34 6.19 -8.46
CA VAL A 38 -16.61 6.65 -7.10
C VAL A 38 -16.88 5.46 -6.17
N LEU A 39 -16.50 5.60 -4.90
CA LEU A 39 -16.81 4.66 -3.84
C LEU A 39 -17.58 5.35 -2.72
N PRO A 40 -18.53 4.68 -2.05
CA PRO A 40 -19.02 5.12 -0.76
C PRO A 40 -17.86 5.37 0.21
N ARG A 41 -17.93 6.44 1.02
CA ARG A 41 -16.83 6.85 1.91
C ARG A 41 -16.34 5.72 2.80
N GLU A 42 -17.24 4.94 3.38
CA GLU A 42 -16.86 3.82 4.25
C GLU A 42 -16.04 2.76 3.50
N ILE A 43 -16.42 2.47 2.25
CA ILE A 43 -15.70 1.54 1.38
C ILE A 43 -14.33 2.12 0.99
N ALA A 44 -14.26 3.41 0.66
CA ALA A 44 -13.00 4.07 0.38
C ALA A 44 -12.07 4.11 1.62
N CYS A 45 -12.60 4.41 2.81
CA CYS A 45 -11.87 4.33 4.08
C CYS A 45 -11.37 2.91 4.36
N HIS A 46 -12.10 1.88 3.95
CA HIS A 46 -11.66 0.50 4.06
C HIS A 46 -10.56 0.17 3.03
N ALA A 47 -10.78 0.49 1.75
CA ALA A 47 -9.84 0.20 0.67
C ALA A 47 -8.48 0.87 0.89
N ILE A 48 -8.46 2.12 1.37
CA ILE A 48 -7.19 2.85 1.57
C ILE A 48 -6.34 2.28 2.70
N LYS A 49 -6.92 1.48 3.62
CA LYS A 49 -6.15 0.77 4.66
C LYS A 49 -5.22 -0.29 4.10
N LEU A 50 -5.47 -0.79 2.88
CA LEU A 50 -4.54 -1.67 2.17
C LEU A 50 -3.20 -0.99 1.91
N PHE A 51 -3.17 0.34 1.90
CA PHE A 51 -1.95 1.14 1.81
C PHE A 51 -1.40 1.55 3.18
N GLY A 52 -1.89 0.97 4.28
CA GLY A 52 -1.52 1.36 5.65
C GLY A 52 -2.00 2.77 6.03
N ILE A 53 -2.95 3.34 5.30
CA ILE A 53 -3.42 4.72 5.49
C ILE A 53 -4.72 4.72 6.28
N ASN A 54 -4.81 5.59 7.28
CA ASN A 54 -6.07 5.86 7.96
C ASN A 54 -6.97 6.77 7.10
N GLY A 55 -7.98 6.18 6.46
CA GLY A 55 -8.89 6.93 5.59
C GLY A 55 -9.65 8.08 6.25
N GLU A 56 -9.88 8.03 7.56
CA GLU A 56 -10.57 9.12 8.28
C GLU A 56 -9.77 10.43 8.27
N ASP A 57 -8.45 10.35 8.34
CA ASP A 57 -7.58 11.53 8.33
C ASP A 57 -7.63 12.26 6.97
N HIS A 58 -7.96 11.52 5.91
CA HIS A 58 -7.96 12.01 4.53
C HIS A 58 -9.36 12.25 3.95
N PHE A 59 -10.40 11.57 4.43
CA PHE A 59 -11.74 11.60 3.82
C PHE A 59 -12.82 12.24 4.70
N HIS A 60 -12.46 12.76 5.89
CA HIS A 60 -13.41 13.41 6.81
C HIS A 60 -14.25 14.54 6.18
N PHE A 61 -13.72 15.22 5.15
CA PHE A 61 -14.42 16.31 4.46
C PHE A 61 -15.50 15.82 3.48
N ALA A 62 -15.45 14.55 3.07
CA ALA A 62 -16.38 14.00 2.09
C ALA A 62 -17.63 13.44 2.77
N LYS A 63 -18.81 13.87 2.31
CA LYS A 63 -20.09 13.51 2.94
C LYS A 63 -20.60 12.11 2.59
N LYS A 64 -20.33 11.59 1.39
CA LYS A 64 -20.93 10.32 0.93
C LYS A 64 -20.02 9.46 0.05
N VAL A 65 -19.35 10.05 -0.92
CA VAL A 65 -18.55 9.32 -1.91
C VAL A 65 -17.15 9.92 -2.06
N ILE A 66 -16.21 9.07 -2.44
CA ILE A 66 -14.81 9.39 -2.75
C ILE A 66 -14.56 9.02 -4.20
N SER A 67 -14.07 9.98 -4.98
CA SER A 67 -13.67 9.72 -6.37
C SER A 67 -12.33 9.01 -6.46
N ALA A 68 -12.06 8.32 -7.58
CA ALA A 68 -10.76 7.71 -7.85
C ALA A 68 -9.61 8.72 -7.71
N GLN A 69 -9.79 9.96 -8.19
CA GLN A 69 -8.77 11.01 -8.06
C GLN A 69 -8.53 11.39 -6.60
N THR A 70 -9.59 11.62 -5.82
CA THR A 70 -9.46 11.96 -4.39
C THR A 70 -8.76 10.84 -3.60
N PHE A 71 -9.01 9.58 -3.97
CA PHE A 71 -8.36 8.44 -3.35
C PHE A 71 -6.85 8.42 -3.66
N ILE A 72 -6.47 8.66 -4.91
CA ILE A 72 -5.05 8.77 -5.32
C ILE A 72 -4.36 9.94 -4.62
N ASP A 73 -5.03 11.08 -4.51
CA ASP A 73 -4.49 12.27 -3.86
C ASP A 73 -4.20 12.03 -2.37
N ALA A 74 -5.05 11.25 -1.69
CA ALA A 74 -4.81 10.83 -0.30
C ALA A 74 -3.55 9.97 -0.19
N VAL A 75 -3.37 9.00 -1.10
CA VAL A 75 -2.15 8.17 -1.14
C VAL A 75 -0.92 9.00 -1.47
N GLN A 76 -1.01 9.93 -2.44
CA GLN A 76 0.07 10.86 -2.78
C GLN A 76 0.48 11.67 -1.54
N LYS A 77 -0.48 12.27 -0.84
CA LYS A 77 -0.22 13.08 0.34
C LYS A 77 0.47 12.29 1.45
N GLU A 78 0.03 11.07 1.69
CA GLU A 78 0.67 10.20 2.69
C GLU A 78 2.09 9.81 2.26
N ARG A 79 2.31 9.49 0.99
CA ARG A 79 3.65 9.25 0.44
C ARG A 79 4.54 10.47 0.62
N ASP A 80 4.08 11.65 0.23
CA ASP A 80 4.86 12.89 0.31
C ASP A 80 5.25 13.25 1.77
N ASN A 81 4.34 13.00 2.71
CA ASN A 81 4.59 13.20 4.15
C ASN A 81 5.66 12.23 4.68
N ASN A 82 5.60 10.98 4.27
CA ASN A 82 6.52 9.94 4.74
C ASN A 82 7.86 9.97 4.00
N ILE A 83 7.92 10.43 2.75
CA ILE A 83 9.16 10.51 1.98
C ILE A 83 10.15 11.50 2.60
N ARG A 84 9.71 12.57 3.28
CA ARG A 84 10.66 13.60 3.78
C ARG A 84 11.51 13.18 5.00
N ASP A 85 11.09 12.15 5.72
CA ASP A 85 11.77 11.68 6.94
C ASP A 85 12.05 10.18 6.81
N SER A 86 13.34 9.79 6.84
CA SER A 86 13.74 8.40 6.62
C SER A 86 13.12 7.43 7.63
N MET A 87 12.90 7.86 8.89
CA MET A 87 12.27 7.02 9.91
C MET A 87 10.79 6.81 9.60
N LYS A 88 10.07 7.88 9.27
CA LYS A 88 8.65 7.80 8.89
C LYS A 88 8.48 6.98 7.62
N ARG A 89 9.37 7.16 6.65
CA ARG A 89 9.43 6.39 5.40
C ARG A 89 9.55 4.89 5.67
N TRP A 90 10.51 4.48 6.50
CA TRP A 90 10.72 3.06 6.81
C TRP A 90 9.52 2.46 7.55
N LYS A 91 8.94 3.20 8.50
CA LYS A 91 7.72 2.76 9.20
C LYS A 91 6.52 2.61 8.25
N TYR A 92 6.37 3.54 7.32
CA TYR A 92 5.31 3.47 6.31
C TYR A 92 5.46 2.23 5.41
N ILE A 93 6.67 1.96 4.92
CA ILE A 93 6.95 0.76 4.10
C ILE A 93 6.68 -0.51 4.92
N PHE A 94 7.08 -0.56 6.19
CA PHE A 94 6.77 -1.70 7.04
C PHE A 94 5.26 -1.95 7.14
N SER A 95 4.47 -0.90 7.43
CA SER A 95 3.02 -1.01 7.54
C SER A 95 2.34 -1.43 6.24
N LEU A 96 2.89 -1.03 5.09
CA LEU A 96 2.43 -1.47 3.77
C LEU A 96 2.59 -2.98 3.58
N ILE A 97 3.73 -3.53 3.97
CA ILE A 97 4.02 -4.96 3.81
C ILE A 97 3.27 -5.77 4.88
N ALA A 98 3.33 -5.36 6.15
CA ALA A 98 2.66 -6.04 7.27
C ALA A 98 1.12 -6.04 7.10
N GLY A 99 0.58 -5.00 6.46
CA GLY A 99 -0.84 -4.80 6.29
C GLY A 99 -1.52 -4.24 7.56
N PRO A 100 -2.79 -3.81 7.43
CA PRO A 100 -3.48 -3.06 8.47
C PRO A 100 -3.69 -3.88 9.75
N GLY A 101 -3.28 -3.31 10.89
CA GLY A 101 -3.45 -3.91 12.22
C GLY A 101 -2.40 -4.94 12.63
N ASN A 102 -1.42 -5.23 11.77
CA ASN A 102 -0.33 -6.14 12.07
C ASN A 102 0.92 -5.38 12.52
N ASP A 103 1.67 -5.98 13.43
CA ASP A 103 2.92 -5.45 14.00
C ASP A 103 4.17 -6.22 13.53
N THR A 104 3.98 -7.22 12.66
CA THR A 104 5.02 -8.09 12.10
C THR A 104 4.81 -8.34 10.61
N ILE A 105 5.90 -8.57 9.87
CA ILE A 105 5.89 -9.05 8.49
C ILE A 105 6.19 -10.54 8.49
N THR A 106 5.28 -11.37 7.94
CA THR A 106 5.48 -12.81 7.74
C THR A 106 5.69 -13.14 6.26
N VAL A 107 6.08 -14.39 5.95
CA VAL A 107 6.26 -14.88 4.57
C VAL A 107 5.01 -14.61 3.73
N ASP A 108 3.84 -14.99 4.27
CA ASP A 108 2.56 -14.78 3.62
C ASP A 108 2.29 -13.30 3.33
N LYS A 109 2.67 -12.40 4.25
CA LYS A 109 2.47 -10.95 4.05
C LYS A 109 3.34 -10.37 2.95
N ILE A 110 4.55 -10.86 2.80
CA ILE A 110 5.43 -10.48 1.69
C ILE A 110 4.82 -10.96 0.36
N GLN A 111 4.37 -12.21 0.32
CA GLN A 111 3.76 -12.77 -0.88
C GLN A 111 2.44 -12.07 -1.24
N ASP A 112 1.58 -11.80 -0.26
CA ASP A 112 0.35 -11.01 -0.40
C ASP A 112 0.67 -9.62 -0.95
N PHE A 113 1.68 -8.95 -0.36
CA PHE A 113 2.12 -7.63 -0.77
C PHE A 113 2.51 -7.61 -2.25
N PHE A 114 3.41 -8.50 -2.69
CA PHE A 114 3.80 -8.56 -4.10
C PHE A 114 2.64 -8.96 -5.02
N THR A 115 1.75 -9.85 -4.56
CA THR A 115 0.60 -10.31 -5.35
C THR A 115 -0.38 -9.18 -5.62
N MET A 116 -0.58 -8.27 -4.66
CA MET A 116 -1.38 -7.04 -4.85
C MET A 116 -0.85 -6.16 -5.98
N PHE A 117 0.44 -6.24 -6.31
CA PHE A 117 1.08 -5.51 -7.41
C PHE A 117 1.28 -6.36 -8.67
N GLY A 118 0.65 -7.53 -8.76
CA GLY A 118 0.70 -8.39 -9.95
C GLY A 118 1.95 -9.28 -10.05
N HIS A 119 2.71 -9.39 -8.96
CA HIS A 119 3.87 -10.28 -8.86
C HIS A 119 3.59 -11.44 -7.90
N THR A 120 3.83 -12.68 -8.31
CA THR A 120 3.64 -13.84 -7.42
C THR A 120 5.00 -14.51 -7.16
N PRO A 121 5.81 -13.99 -6.22
CA PRO A 121 7.10 -14.58 -5.91
C PRO A 121 6.92 -15.99 -5.33
N GLU A 122 7.87 -16.88 -5.60
CA GLU A 122 7.93 -18.19 -4.94
C GLU A 122 8.14 -18.00 -3.43
N LEU A 123 7.54 -18.89 -2.63
CA LEU A 123 7.61 -18.83 -1.16
C LEU A 123 9.05 -18.79 -0.65
N LYS A 124 9.94 -19.56 -1.28
CA LYS A 124 11.36 -19.62 -0.93
C LYS A 124 12.03 -18.24 -0.96
N PHE A 125 11.70 -17.37 -1.93
CA PHE A 125 12.29 -16.02 -1.97
C PHE A 125 11.78 -15.13 -0.83
N CYS A 126 10.54 -15.37 -0.36
CA CYS A 126 9.97 -14.65 0.77
C CYS A 126 10.57 -15.15 2.09
N GLU A 127 10.85 -16.46 2.21
CA GLU A 127 11.58 -17.06 3.33
C GLU A 127 13.03 -16.54 3.40
N ASP A 128 13.76 -16.60 2.28
CA ASP A 128 15.13 -16.09 2.16
C ASP A 128 15.21 -14.61 2.58
N PHE A 129 14.21 -13.80 2.20
CA PHE A 129 14.14 -12.39 2.60
C PHE A 129 13.98 -12.21 4.12
N ILE A 130 13.20 -13.05 4.80
CA ILE A 130 13.06 -12.97 6.26
C ILE A 130 14.34 -13.41 6.95
N ASP A 131 15.01 -14.43 6.43
CA ASP A 131 16.26 -14.93 6.98
C ASP A 131 17.39 -13.87 6.93
N GLU A 132 17.36 -12.92 5.99
CA GLU A 132 18.30 -11.78 5.97
C GLU A 132 18.23 -10.88 7.23
N PHE A 133 17.15 -10.96 8.01
CA PHE A 133 16.96 -10.22 9.26
C PHE A 133 17.47 -10.98 10.50
N ASP A 134 18.05 -12.17 10.32
CA ASP A 134 18.71 -12.94 11.36
C ASP A 134 20.23 -12.66 11.39
N ARG A 135 20.74 -12.24 12.55
CA ARG A 135 22.17 -11.91 12.73
C ARG A 135 22.93 -12.91 13.59
N VAL A 136 22.28 -13.84 14.31
CA VAL A 136 23.02 -14.62 15.31
C VAL A 136 22.54 -16.06 15.54
N ASN A 137 21.27 -16.47 15.36
CA ASN A 137 20.86 -17.89 15.36
C ASN A 137 19.32 -18.08 15.33
N ILE A 138 18.92 -19.13 14.62
CA ILE A 138 17.56 -19.69 14.40
C ILE A 138 16.70 -18.81 13.51
N SER A 139 16.48 -19.31 12.28
CA SER A 139 15.57 -18.78 11.25
C SER A 139 14.39 -18.05 11.87
N LYS A 140 14.31 -16.76 11.57
CA LYS A 140 13.16 -15.95 11.96
C LYS A 140 11.98 -16.33 11.07
N THR A 141 10.80 -16.45 11.67
CA THR A 141 9.55 -16.66 10.93
C THR A 141 8.83 -15.35 10.60
N CYS A 142 9.30 -14.23 11.16
CA CYS A 142 8.72 -12.90 10.96
C CYS A 142 9.72 -11.78 11.25
N ILE A 143 9.47 -10.59 10.69
CA ILE A 143 10.24 -9.36 10.91
C ILE A 143 9.41 -8.40 11.77
N SER A 144 9.97 -7.96 12.90
CA SER A 144 9.37 -6.90 13.73
C SER A 144 9.71 -5.50 13.21
N MET A 145 8.97 -4.48 13.64
CA MET A 145 9.29 -3.08 13.31
C MET A 145 10.72 -2.70 13.74
N ASP A 146 11.18 -3.17 14.90
CA ASP A 146 12.53 -2.84 15.39
C ASP A 146 13.62 -3.52 14.55
N ASP A 147 13.40 -4.77 14.14
CA ASP A 147 14.30 -5.48 13.23
C ASP A 147 14.40 -4.76 11.88
N TRP A 148 13.24 -4.35 11.35
CA TRP A 148 13.14 -3.59 10.11
C TRP A 148 13.92 -2.28 10.17
N LEU A 149 13.68 -1.47 11.22
CA LEU A 149 14.36 -0.20 11.40
C LEU A 149 15.86 -0.39 11.63
N MET A 150 16.27 -1.44 12.34
CA MET A 150 17.68 -1.77 12.54
C MET A 150 18.37 -2.15 11.21
N PHE A 151 17.70 -2.96 10.39
CA PHE A 151 18.17 -3.34 9.07
C PHE A 151 18.36 -2.09 8.18
N CYS A 152 17.34 -1.24 8.05
CA CYS A 152 17.40 -0.04 7.20
C CYS A 152 18.50 0.94 7.64
N ARG A 153 18.70 1.10 8.95
CA ARG A 153 19.80 1.91 9.51
C ARG A 153 21.16 1.32 9.19
N THR A 154 21.33 0.01 9.35
CA THR A 154 22.62 -0.65 9.15
C THR A 154 23.05 -0.61 7.70
N HIS A 155 22.14 -0.89 6.78
CA HIS A 155 22.42 -0.92 5.35
C HIS A 155 22.40 0.46 4.68
N ARG A 156 22.25 1.54 5.47
CA ARG A 156 22.19 2.93 4.99
C ARG A 156 21.27 3.06 3.77
N VAL A 157 20.07 2.50 3.88
CA VAL A 157 19.08 2.52 2.80
C VAL A 157 18.70 3.96 2.53
N ASN A 158 19.41 4.59 1.60
CA ASN A 158 19.22 5.94 1.12
C ASN A 158 18.40 5.85 -0.16
N PHE A 159 17.22 6.46 -0.17
CA PHE A 159 16.53 6.85 -1.40
C PHE A 159 16.58 8.37 -1.50
#